data_AF-A0A7S2EZV3-F1
#
_entry.id   AF-A0A7S2EZV3-F1
#
_cell.length_a   1.000
_cell.length_b   1.000
_cell.length_c   1.000
_cell.angle_alpha   90.00
_cell.angle_beta   90.00
_cell.angle_gamma   90.00
#
_symmetry.space_group_name_H-M   'P 1'
#
loop_
_entity.id
_entity.type
_entity.pdbx_description
1 polymer ?
#
loop_
_entity_poly.entity_id
_entity_poly.type
_entity_poly.pdbx_seq_one_letter_code
_entity_poly.pdbx_strand_id
1 'polypeptide(L)'
;VKQIMELRANPLTNASWIDQNTSSLTARMLLYNGHLEAFTDLKLIFAFNGDGAVKISLAMATLLSDPYSNILWLIPDIIFALIVLRMFYSEMLELVPSAMNGIDG
;
A
#
# COMPACT_ATOMS: atom_id res chain seq x y z
N VAL A 1 -1.63 27.39 14.93
CA VAL A 1 -1.88 25.96 14.59
C VAL A 1 -2.95 25.33 15.48
N LYS A 2 -2.78 25.32 16.81
CA LYS A 2 -3.76 24.75 17.77
C LYS A 2 -5.20 25.28 17.59
N GLN A 3 -5.37 26.59 17.50
CA GLN A 3 -6.68 27.24 17.34
C GLN A 3 -7.40 26.89 16.02
N ILE A 4 -6.64 26.64 14.93
CA ILE A 4 -7.19 26.23 13.64
C ILE A 4 -7.61 24.76 13.66
N MET A 5 -6.84 23.92 14.36
CA MET A 5 -7.18 22.51 14.58
C MET A 5 -8.50 22.39 15.37
N GLU A 6 -8.65 23.16 16.44
CA GLU A 6 -9.87 23.17 17.25
C GLU A 6 -11.10 23.59 16.43
N LEU A 7 -10.98 24.63 15.59
CA LEU A 7 -12.06 25.06 14.70
C LEU A 7 -12.50 23.98 13.69
N ARG A 8 -11.59 23.10 13.26
CA ARG A 8 -11.89 22.00 12.33
C ARG A 8 -12.33 20.72 13.03
N ALA A 9 -11.85 20.46 14.25
CA ALA A 9 -12.19 19.27 15.02
C ALA A 9 -13.57 19.38 15.67
N ASN A 10 -13.94 20.55 16.19
CA ASN A 10 -15.21 20.77 16.89
C ASN A 10 -16.47 20.34 16.12
N PRO A 11 -16.66 20.67 14.83
CA PRO A 11 -17.83 20.20 14.10
C PRO A 11 -17.87 18.67 13.93
N LEU A 12 -16.70 18.02 13.80
CA LEU A 12 -16.61 16.55 13.70
C LEU A 12 -16.96 15.87 15.03
N THR A 13 -16.49 16.46 16.14
CA THR A 13 -16.85 15.99 17.49
C THR A 13 -18.34 16.15 17.75
N ASN A 14 -18.92 17.30 17.40
CA ASN A 14 -20.35 17.58 17.58
C ASN A 14 -21.24 16.65 16.74
N ALA A 15 -20.74 16.21 15.58
CA ALA A 15 -21.44 15.26 14.71
C ALA A 15 -21.29 13.80 15.15
N SER A 16 -20.61 13.50 16.27
CA SER A 16 -20.27 12.14 16.71
C SER A 16 -19.60 11.33 15.59
N TRP A 17 -18.68 11.97 14.85
CA TRP A 17 -18.03 11.36 13.68
C TRP A 17 -17.23 10.10 14.01
N ILE A 18 -16.80 9.97 15.27
CA ILE A 18 -16.24 8.73 15.83
C ILE A 18 -17.19 8.28 16.93
N ASP A 19 -17.65 7.04 16.82
CA ASP A 19 -18.62 6.43 17.72
C ASP A 19 -18.14 5.06 18.23
N GLN A 20 -18.99 4.38 19.00
CA GLN A 20 -18.71 3.06 19.58
C GLN A 20 -18.60 1.95 18.52
N ASN A 21 -19.12 2.18 17.31
CA ASN A 21 -19.07 1.24 16.21
C ASN A 21 -17.83 1.44 15.33
N THR A 22 -17.08 2.53 15.54
CA THR A 22 -15.89 2.85 14.78
C THR A 22 -14.74 1.93 15.18
N SER A 23 -14.35 1.03 14.29
CA SER A 23 -13.26 0.07 14.54
C SER A 23 -11.87 0.63 14.21
N SER A 24 -11.78 1.61 13.29
CA SER A 24 -10.51 2.25 12.97
C SER A 24 -10.68 3.64 12.37
N LEU A 25 -9.67 4.49 12.58
CA LEU A 25 -9.52 5.79 11.95
C LEU A 25 -8.13 5.84 11.31
N THR A 26 -8.04 6.19 10.03
CA THR A 26 -6.76 6.37 9.34
C THR A 26 -6.62 7.79 8.84
N ALA A 27 -5.64 8.53 9.36
CA ALA A 27 -5.19 9.79 8.79
C ALA A 27 -4.08 9.50 7.77
N ARG A 28 -4.31 9.86 6.51
CA ARG A 28 -3.37 9.64 5.42
C ARG A 28 -2.88 10.96 4.86
N MET A 29 -1.58 11.05 4.62
CA MET A 29 -0.92 12.19 3.99
C MET A 29 0.03 11.70 2.92
N LEU A 30 0.00 12.35 1.75
CA LEU A 30 0.98 12.14 0.70
C LEU A 30 1.94 13.32 0.70
N LEU A 31 3.22 13.05 0.89
CA LEU A 31 4.28 14.04 0.94
C LEU A 31 5.16 13.85 -0.29
N TYR A 32 5.50 14.94 -0.99
CA TYR A 32 6.45 14.91 -2.09
C TYR A 32 7.77 15.56 -1.65
N ASN A 33 8.87 14.84 -1.84
CA ASN A 33 10.22 15.37 -1.65
C ASN A 33 10.85 15.62 -3.02
N GLY A 34 10.95 16.89 -3.42
CA GLY A 34 11.52 17.28 -4.71
C GLY A 34 13.03 17.10 -4.83
N HIS A 35 13.77 16.97 -3.72
CA HIS A 35 15.21 16.70 -3.76
C HIS A 35 15.51 15.21 -4.00
N LEU A 36 14.65 14.33 -3.49
CA LEU A 36 14.78 12.89 -3.67
C LEU A 36 13.92 12.35 -4.82
N GLU A 37 13.13 13.21 -5.47
CA GLU A 37 12.15 12.83 -6.49
C GLU A 37 11.34 11.62 -6.02
N ALA A 38 10.76 11.73 -4.82
CA ALA A 38 10.09 10.63 -4.16
C ALA A 38 8.81 11.10 -3.46
N PHE A 39 7.76 10.29 -3.59
CA PHE A 39 6.54 10.39 -2.81
C PHE A 39 6.64 9.53 -1.56
N THR A 40 6.19 10.06 -0.43
CA THR A 40 6.04 9.31 0.82
C THR A 40 4.58 9.32 1.24
N ASP A 41 3.98 8.14 1.28
CA ASP A 41 2.65 7.87 1.82
C ASP A 41 2.76 7.62 3.32
N LEU A 42 2.25 8.54 4.12
CA LEU A 42 2.22 8.45 5.58
C LEU A 42 0.80 8.13 6.04
N LYS A 43 0.67 7.07 6.82
CA LYS A 43 -0.60 6.62 7.42
C LYS A 43 -0.45 6.55 8.92
N LEU A 44 -1.26 7.33 9.63
CA LEU A 44 -1.45 7.22 11.06
C LEU A 44 -2.78 6.50 11.31
N ILE A 45 -2.70 5.30 11.87
CA ILE A 45 -3.82 4.39 12.04
C ILE A 45 -4.13 4.31 13.54
N PHE A 46 -5.37 4.61 13.90
CA PHE A 46 -5.93 4.38 15.22
C PHE A 46 -6.88 3.19 15.09
N ALA A 47 -6.55 2.05 15.71
CA ALA A 47 -7.45 0.91 15.81
C ALA A 47 -8.12 0.92 17.18
N PHE A 48 -9.45 0.88 17.20
CA PHE A 48 -10.26 0.86 18.40
C PHE A 48 -10.69 -0.57 18.66
N ASN A 49 -10.29 -1.12 19.80
CA ASN A 49 -10.69 -2.44 20.24
C ASN A 49 -12.00 -2.36 21.04
N GLY A 50 -12.76 -3.45 21.08
CA GLY A 50 -14.04 -3.53 21.81
C GLY A 50 -13.91 -3.40 23.34
N ASP A 51 -12.69 -3.49 23.89
CA ASP A 51 -12.38 -3.23 25.30
C ASP A 51 -12.09 -1.75 25.60
N GLY A 52 -12.20 -0.87 24.60
CA GLY A 52 -11.87 0.55 24.70
C GLY A 52 -10.38 0.88 24.53
N ALA A 53 -9.53 -0.13 24.29
CA ALA A 53 -8.12 0.12 24.00
C ALA A 53 -7.95 0.73 22.60
N VAL A 54 -7.02 1.68 22.48
CA VAL A 54 -6.66 2.31 21.22
C VAL A 54 -5.22 1.93 20.85
N LYS A 55 -5.05 1.22 19.74
CA LYS A 55 -3.74 0.90 19.18
C LYS A 55 -3.40 1.91 18.10
N ILE A 56 -2.33 2.68 18.32
CA ILE A 56 -1.83 3.67 17.37
C ILE A 56 -0.69 3.02 16.58
N SER A 57 -0.77 3.06 15.25
CA SER A 57 0.26 2.53 14.35
C SER A 57 0.62 3.58 13.32
N LEU A 58 1.91 3.72 13.05
CA LEU A 58 2.44 4.58 11.99
C LEU A 58 2.99 3.68 10.88
N ALA A 59 2.48 3.86 9.67
CA ALA A 59 2.99 3.20 8.48
C ALA A 59 3.45 4.26 7.49
N MET A 60 4.64 4.05 6.91
CA MET A 60 5.21 4.93 5.91
C MET A 60 5.73 4.09 4.75
N ALA A 61 5.40 4.50 3.54
CA ALA A 61 5.91 3.88 2.32
C ALA A 61 6.42 4.98 1.40
N THR A 62 7.64 4.83 0.90
CA THR A 62 8.25 5.78 -0.03
C THR A 62 8.35 5.13 -1.40
N LEU A 63 7.94 5.86 -2.43
CA LEU A 63 8.07 5.50 -3.83
C LEU A 63 8.83 6.59 -4.56
N LEU A 64 9.77 6.20 -5.41
CA LEU A 64 10.38 7.13 -6.37
C LEU A 64 9.29 7.63 -7.34
N SER A 65 9.27 8.93 -7.60
CA SER A 65 8.35 9.53 -8.57
C SER A 65 8.73 9.17 -10.00
N ASP A 66 10.03 9.05 -10.26
CA ASP A 66 10.58 8.55 -11.51
C ASP A 66 11.65 7.48 -11.25
N PRO A 67 11.25 6.19 -11.13
CA PRO A 67 12.19 5.09 -10.88
C PRO A 67 13.14 4.83 -12.06
N TYR A 68 12.84 5.35 -13.26
CA TYR A 68 13.63 5.13 -14.47
C TYR A 68 14.20 6.42 -15.05
N SER A 69 14.47 7.41 -14.19
CA SER A 69 15.13 8.66 -14.57
C SER A 69 16.44 8.42 -15.35
N ASN A 70 17.11 7.30 -15.09
CA ASN A 70 18.14 6.73 -15.96
C ASN A 70 17.68 5.38 -16.53
N ILE A 71 17.58 5.31 -17.86
CA ILE A 71 17.13 4.13 -18.59
C ILE A 71 18.00 2.88 -18.35
N LEU A 72 19.24 3.04 -17.87
CA LEU A 72 20.09 1.91 -17.49
C LEU A 72 19.49 1.08 -16.36
N TRP A 73 18.68 1.68 -15.48
CA TRP A 73 17.98 0.96 -14.41
C TRP A 73 16.86 0.05 -14.94
N LEU A 74 16.38 0.27 -16.17
CA LEU A 74 15.37 -0.58 -16.80
C LEU A 74 15.95 -1.92 -17.29
N ILE A 75 17.25 -1.96 -17.62
CA ILE A 75 17.92 -3.16 -18.16
C ILE A 75 17.81 -4.37 -17.22
N PRO A 76 18.18 -4.29 -15.93
CA PRO A 76 18.04 -5.43 -15.02
C PRO A 76 16.59 -5.91 -14.88
N ASP A 77 15.61 -4.99 -14.89
CA ASP A 77 14.19 -5.34 -14.79
C ASP A 77 13.69 -6.09 -16.02
N ILE A 78 14.14 -5.71 -17.22
CA ILE A 78 13.85 -6.44 -18.46
C ILE A 78 14.44 -7.85 -18.42
N ILE A 79 15.71 -7.99 -17.99
CA ILE A 79 16.36 -9.31 -17.86
C ILE A 79 15.59 -10.18 -16.87
N PHE A 80 15.21 -9.62 -15.72
CA PHE A 80 14.42 -10.33 -14.72
C PHE A 80 13.05 -10.76 -15.28
N ALA A 81 12.36 -9.86 -15.99
CA ALA A 81 11.08 -10.16 -16.62
C ALA A 81 11.18 -11.32 -17.63
N LEU A 82 12.24 -11.37 -18.44
CA LEU A 82 12.48 -12.47 -19.38
C LEU A 82 12.72 -13.81 -18.66
N ILE A 83 13.44 -13.80 -17.55
CA ILE A 83 13.69 -15.00 -16.74
C ILE A 83 12.37 -15.51 -16.14
N VAL A 84 11.58 -14.62 -15.53
CA VAL A 84 10.27 -14.97 -14.97
C VAL A 84 9.34 -15.52 -16.04
N LEU A 85 9.30 -14.88 -17.22
CA LEU A 85 8.48 -15.34 -18.34
C LEU A 85 8.89 -16.74 -18.82
N ARG A 86 10.20 -17.01 -18.89
CA ARG A 86 10.71 -18.34 -19.27
C ARG A 86 10.33 -19.40 -18.24
N MET A 87 10.45 -19.10 -16.94
CA MET A 87 10.03 -20.03 -15.88
C MET A 87 8.53 -20.30 -15.96
N PHE A 88 7.72 -19.24 -16.07
CA PHE A 88 6.28 -19.35 -16.25
C PHE A 88 5.89 -20.21 -17.46
N TYR A 89 6.58 -20.02 -18.60
CA TYR A 89 6.35 -20.83 -19.78
C TYR A 89 6.69 -22.31 -19.57
N SER A 90 7.79 -22.61 -18.86
CA SER A 90 8.17 -23.98 -18.52
C SER A 90 7.13 -24.65 -17.63
N GLU A 91 6.70 -23.97 -16.56
CA GLU A 91 5.67 -24.46 -15.64
C GLU A 91 4.33 -24.68 -16.36
N MET A 92 3.94 -23.77 -17.26
CA MET A 92 2.74 -23.92 -18.08
C MET A 92 2.80 -25.17 -18.97
N LEU A 93 3.95 -25.46 -19.57
CA LEU A 93 4.13 -26.66 -20.40
C LEU A 93 4.07 -27.95 -19.58
N GLU A 94 4.41 -27.93 -18.30
CA GLU A 94 4.30 -29.08 -17.39
C GLU A 94 2.87 -29.25 -16.84
N LEU A 95 2.19 -28.12 -16.56
CA LEU A 95 0.83 -28.11 -16.03
C LEU A 95 -0.21 -28.56 -17.07
N VAL A 96 -0.09 -28.15 -18.33
CA VAL A 96 -1.03 -28.51 -19.40
C VAL A 96 -1.21 -30.02 -19.58
N PRO A 97 -0.15 -30.84 -19.77
CA PRO A 97 -0.30 -32.29 -19.90
C PRO A 97 -0.77 -32.93 -18.59
N SER A 98 -0.36 -32.42 -17.44
CA SER A 98 -0.83 -32.90 -16.13
C SER A 98 -2.33 -32.67 -15.94
N ALA A 99 -2.84 -31.51 -16.39
CA ALA A 99 -4.26 -31.21 -16.38
C ALA A 99 -5.05 -32.08 -17.38
N MET A 100 -4.51 -32.31 -18.58
CA MET A 100 -5.15 -33.19 -19.58
C MET A 100 -5.20 -34.65 -19.12
N ASN A 101 -4.12 -35.17 -18.53
CA ASN A 101 -4.07 -36.53 -17.99
C ASN A 101 -4.93 -36.70 -16.73
N GLY A 102 -5.18 -35.64 -15.97
CA GLY A 102 -6.06 -35.66 -14.80
C GLY A 102 -7.56 -35.60 -15.13
N ILE A 103 -7.93 -35.30 -16.38
CA ILE A 103 -9.32 -35.29 -16.87
C ILE A 103 -9.69 -36.63 -17.54
N ASP A 104 -8.68 -37.44 -17.92
CA ASP A 104 -8.83 -38.77 -18.55
C ASP A 104 -8.84 -39.93 -17.52
N GLY A 105 -8.98 -39.62 -16.22
CA GLY A 105 -9.12 -40.58 -15.12
C GLY A 105 -10.55 -40.74 -14.61
#